data_AF-A0A3E2CFK1-F1
#
_entry.id   AF-A0A3E2CFK1-F1
#
_cell.length_a   1.000
_cell.length_b   1.000
_cell.length_c   1.000
_cell.angle_alpha   90.00
_cell.angle_beta   90.00
_cell.angle_gamma   90.00
#
_symmetry.space_group_name_H-M   'P 1'
#
loop_
_entity.id
_entity.type
_entity.pdbx_description
1 polymer ?
#
loop_
_entity_poly.entity_id
_entity_poly.type
_entity_poly.pdbx_seq_one_letter_code
_entity_poly.pdbx_strand_id
1 'polypeptide(L)'
;MTMFYAHKIKYYVRFTFATIMSLIMCFALSACDGQVPKAAEGHSTKELPNVTSIREKDIRLRVLRSLERANEEKNSSNLDGYMSGPAMLVRTSELAIAAKTGKLDPKTTIPREVAQTIVPTNANWPRDLMTIT
;
A
#
# COMPACT_ATOMS: atom_id res chain seq x y z
N MET A 1 77.21 -21.89 -33.96
CA MET A 1 76.66 -20.78 -33.15
C MET A 1 75.31 -20.26 -33.68
N THR A 2 74.51 -21.09 -34.36
CA THR A 2 73.22 -20.70 -34.99
C THR A 2 72.01 -21.43 -34.40
N MET A 3 72.22 -22.57 -33.72
CA MET A 3 71.13 -23.38 -33.14
C MET A 3 70.57 -22.81 -31.82
N PHE A 4 71.35 -22.03 -31.06
CA PHE A 4 70.90 -21.42 -29.79
C PHE A 4 69.96 -20.21 -29.99
N TYR A 5 70.03 -19.53 -31.14
CA TYR A 5 69.27 -18.30 -31.41
C TYR A 5 67.81 -18.61 -31.81
N ALA A 6 67.60 -19.68 -32.59
CA ALA A 6 66.27 -20.12 -33.02
C ALA A 6 65.38 -20.60 -31.85
N HIS A 7 65.99 -21.19 -30.80
CA HIS A 7 65.26 -21.62 -29.61
C HIS A 7 64.81 -20.43 -28.75
N LYS A 8 65.67 -19.40 -28.61
CA LYS A 8 65.30 -18.17 -27.91
C LYS A 8 64.19 -17.41 -28.63
N ILE A 9 64.24 -17.30 -29.95
CA ILE A 9 63.18 -16.65 -30.75
C ILE A 9 61.83 -17.35 -30.58
N LYS A 10 61.79 -18.69 -30.65
CA LYS A 10 60.56 -19.46 -30.40
C LYS A 10 60.03 -19.25 -28.97
N TYR A 11 60.92 -19.12 -27.98
CA TYR A 11 60.54 -18.85 -26.60
C TYR A 11 59.97 -17.43 -26.42
N TYR A 12 60.60 -16.42 -27.04
CA TYR A 12 60.12 -15.04 -27.02
C TYR A 12 58.77 -14.87 -27.73
N VAL A 13 58.57 -15.53 -28.88
CA VAL A 13 57.28 -15.49 -29.62
C VAL A 13 56.16 -16.19 -28.83
N ARG A 14 56.47 -17.28 -28.12
CA ARG A 14 55.50 -17.96 -27.24
C ARG A 14 55.18 -17.13 -25.99
N PHE A 15 56.17 -16.43 -25.45
CA PHE A 15 56.02 -15.56 -24.28
C PHE A 15 55.20 -14.30 -24.62
N THR A 16 55.44 -13.67 -25.77
CA THR A 16 54.66 -12.50 -26.21
C THR A 16 53.21 -12.87 -26.54
N PHE A 17 52.97 -14.05 -27.10
CA PHE A 17 51.59 -14.50 -27.35
C PHE A 17 50.83 -14.76 -26.04
N ALA A 18 51.49 -15.31 -25.03
CA ALA A 18 50.90 -15.54 -23.71
C ALA A 18 50.57 -14.23 -22.98
N THR A 19 51.43 -13.22 -23.05
CA THR A 19 51.18 -11.92 -22.40
C THR A 19 50.06 -11.15 -23.08
N ILE A 20 49.98 -11.18 -24.42
CA ILE A 20 48.89 -10.55 -25.17
C ILE A 20 47.55 -11.21 -24.82
N MET A 21 47.50 -12.54 -24.74
CA MET A 21 46.26 -13.25 -24.38
C MET A 21 45.79 -12.95 -22.95
N SER A 22 46.73 -12.84 -22.00
CA SER A 22 46.41 -12.47 -20.62
C SER A 22 45.84 -11.06 -20.51
N LEU A 23 46.34 -10.10 -21.29
CA LEU A 23 45.85 -8.73 -21.27
C LEU A 23 44.43 -8.62 -21.83
N ILE A 24 44.11 -9.36 -22.90
CA ILE A 24 42.76 -9.40 -23.49
C ILE A 24 41.72 -9.93 -22.48
N MET A 25 42.07 -10.95 -21.68
CA MET A 25 41.18 -11.46 -20.63
C MET A 25 40.90 -10.42 -19.54
N CYS A 26 41.89 -9.61 -19.15
CA CYS A 26 41.69 -8.60 -18.10
C CYS A 26 40.70 -7.50 -18.53
N PHE A 27 40.75 -7.06 -19.80
CA PHE A 27 39.83 -6.02 -20.30
C PHE A 27 38.39 -6.52 -20.49
N ALA A 28 38.19 -7.83 -20.70
CA ALA A 28 36.84 -8.40 -20.79
C ALA A 28 36.10 -8.38 -19.44
N LEU A 29 36.80 -8.40 -18.30
CA LEU A 29 36.16 -8.32 -16.98
C LEU A 29 35.69 -6.89 -16.62
N SER A 30 36.37 -5.84 -17.09
CA SER A 30 35.98 -4.44 -16.80
C SER A 30 34.75 -3.97 -17.59
N ALA A 31 34.28 -4.74 -18.56
CA ALA A 31 33.05 -4.45 -19.31
C ALA A 31 31.76 -4.82 -18.55
N CYS A 32 31.87 -5.48 -17.39
CA CYS A 32 30.72 -5.88 -16.58
C CYS A 32 30.27 -4.81 -15.58
N ASP A 33 31.00 -3.70 -15.44
CA ASP A 33 30.56 -2.53 -14.67
C ASP A 33 29.62 -1.70 -15.55
N GLY A 34 28.44 -2.26 -15.79
CA GLY A 34 27.36 -1.60 -16.51
C GLY A 34 27.04 -0.27 -15.84
N GLN A 35 26.82 0.77 -16.65
CA GLN A 35 26.50 2.11 -16.17
C GLN A 35 25.45 2.03 -15.06
N VAL A 36 25.83 2.44 -13.84
CA VAL A 36 24.91 2.46 -12.69
C VAL A 36 23.62 3.16 -13.12
N PRO A 37 22.44 2.51 -12.98
CA PRO A 37 21.19 3.12 -13.36
C PRO A 37 21.07 4.47 -12.66
N LYS A 38 21.01 5.54 -13.45
CA LYS A 38 20.76 6.88 -12.91
C LYS A 38 19.37 6.83 -12.29
N ALA A 39 19.26 7.15 -10.99
CA ALA A 39 17.97 7.18 -10.32
C ALA A 39 17.02 8.05 -11.16
N ALA A 40 15.87 7.48 -11.54
CA ALA A 40 14.82 8.25 -12.20
C ALA A 40 14.49 9.45 -11.30
N GLU A 41 14.32 10.63 -11.90
CA GLU A 41 13.88 11.80 -11.15
C GLU A 41 12.58 11.42 -10.42
N GLY A 42 12.61 11.53 -9.09
CA GLY A 42 11.46 11.21 -8.26
C GLY A 42 10.32 12.13 -8.65
N HIS A 43 9.35 11.61 -9.41
CA HIS A 43 8.09 12.31 -9.60
C HIS A 43 7.44 12.43 -8.22
N SER A 44 7.49 13.64 -7.65
CA SER A 44 6.64 14.00 -6.51
C SER A 44 5.23 14.14 -7.04
N THR A 45 4.59 13.00 -7.31
CA THR A 45 3.15 12.94 -7.47
C THR A 45 2.60 13.25 -6.09
N LYS A 46 2.08 14.47 -5.90
CA LYS A 46 1.35 14.82 -4.68
C LYS A 46 0.22 13.81 -4.54
N GLU A 47 0.35 12.85 -3.63
CA GLU A 47 -0.63 11.79 -3.49
C GLU A 47 -1.97 12.43 -3.09
N LEU A 48 -2.98 12.25 -3.93
CA LEU A 48 -4.32 12.77 -3.72
C LEU A 48 -5.12 11.79 -2.85
N PRO A 49 -6.06 12.28 -2.03
CA PRO A 49 -6.96 11.41 -1.29
C PRO A 49 -7.76 10.51 -2.26
N ASN A 50 -7.77 9.21 -1.99
CA ASN A 50 -8.53 8.25 -2.82
C ASN A 50 -10.06 8.43 -2.69
N VAL A 51 -10.52 8.97 -1.57
CA VAL A 51 -11.92 9.29 -1.31
C VAL A 51 -12.08 10.80 -1.26
N THR A 52 -12.92 11.38 -2.13
CA THR A 52 -13.22 12.81 -2.08
C THR A 52 -14.14 13.12 -0.89
N SER A 53 -14.16 14.38 -0.43
CA SER A 53 -15.09 14.83 0.62
C SER A 53 -16.56 14.56 0.27
N ILE A 54 -16.93 14.71 -1.01
CA ILE A 54 -18.28 14.40 -1.50
C ILE A 54 -18.57 12.90 -1.33
N ARG A 55 -17.63 12.03 -1.70
CA ARG A 55 -17.79 10.58 -1.58
C ARG A 55 -17.81 10.13 -0.11
N GLU A 56 -16.99 10.73 0.75
CA GLU A 56 -17.06 10.50 2.20
C GLU A 56 -18.44 10.83 2.73
N LYS A 57 -18.97 12.03 2.41
CA LYS A 57 -20.29 12.46 2.87
C LYS A 57 -21.38 11.48 2.45
N ASP A 58 -21.32 11.00 1.21
CA ASP A 58 -22.26 9.99 0.71
C ASP A 58 -22.16 8.67 1.46
N ILE A 59 -20.93 8.18 1.74
CA ILE A 59 -20.70 6.97 2.54
C ILE A 59 -21.28 7.15 3.93
N ARG A 60 -20.93 8.24 4.62
CA ARG A 60 -21.40 8.52 5.98
C ARG A 60 -22.92 8.63 6.06
N LEU A 61 -23.56 9.34 5.13
CA LEU A 61 -25.02 9.46 5.12
C LEU A 61 -25.72 8.14 4.79
N ARG A 62 -25.09 7.20 4.09
CA ARG A 62 -25.61 5.83 3.95
C ARG A 62 -25.52 5.06 5.27
N VAL A 63 -24.39 5.13 5.97
CA VAL A 63 -24.20 4.50 7.28
C VAL A 63 -25.22 5.03 8.29
N LEU A 64 -25.32 6.36 8.44
CA LEU A 64 -26.22 7.00 9.40
C LEU A 64 -27.68 6.64 9.14
N ARG A 65 -28.13 6.64 7.88
CA ARG A 65 -29.50 6.21 7.53
C ARG A 65 -29.77 4.75 7.88
N SER A 66 -28.79 3.86 7.72
CA SER A 66 -28.97 2.46 8.11
C SER A 66 -29.11 2.29 9.63
N LEU A 67 -28.32 3.05 10.39
CA LEU A 67 -28.40 3.08 11.86
C LEU A 67 -29.72 3.68 12.36
N GLU A 68 -30.20 4.76 11.73
CA GLU A 68 -31.50 5.37 12.00
C GLU A 68 -32.65 4.41 11.71
N ARG A 69 -32.62 3.75 10.55
CA ARG A 69 -33.61 2.72 10.21
C ARG A 69 -33.63 1.59 11.22
N ALA A 70 -32.46 1.12 11.66
CA ALA A 70 -32.36 0.10 12.69
C ALA A 70 -32.96 0.57 14.04
N ASN A 71 -32.83 1.86 14.38
CA ASN A 71 -33.48 2.44 15.56
C ASN A 71 -35.00 2.45 15.44
N GLU A 72 -35.52 2.92 14.30
CA GLU A 72 -36.95 3.04 14.04
C GLU A 72 -37.64 1.66 14.03
N GLU A 73 -37.03 0.70 13.34
CA GLU A 73 -37.53 -0.67 13.23
C GLU A 73 -37.22 -1.53 14.45
N LYS A 74 -36.34 -1.05 15.36
CA LYS A 74 -35.79 -1.80 16.50
C LYS A 74 -35.23 -3.16 16.06
N ASN A 75 -34.52 -3.16 14.93
CA ASN A 75 -34.09 -4.36 14.23
C ASN A 75 -32.65 -4.17 13.70
N SER A 76 -31.79 -5.16 13.92
CA SER A 76 -30.38 -5.13 13.51
C SER A 76 -30.11 -5.78 12.14
N SER A 77 -31.12 -6.34 11.46
CA SER A 77 -30.97 -7.13 10.24
C SER A 77 -30.30 -6.39 9.07
N ASN A 78 -30.33 -5.05 9.07
CA ASN A 78 -29.73 -4.21 8.04
C ASN A 78 -28.32 -3.68 8.40
N LEU A 79 -27.74 -4.11 9.53
CA LEU A 79 -26.48 -3.56 10.04
C LEU A 79 -25.20 -4.32 9.61
N ASP A 80 -25.31 -5.54 9.09
CA ASP A 80 -24.14 -6.38 8.73
C ASP A 80 -23.15 -5.70 7.77
N GLY A 81 -23.65 -4.84 6.87
CA GLY A 81 -22.82 -4.08 5.93
C GLY A 81 -22.24 -2.77 6.48
N TYR A 82 -22.57 -2.39 7.71
CA TYR A 82 -22.26 -1.09 8.29
C TYR A 82 -21.60 -1.16 9.67
N MET A 83 -21.71 -2.30 10.36
CA MET A 83 -21.17 -2.51 11.68
C MET A 83 -20.65 -3.94 11.82
N SER A 84 -19.54 -4.11 12.55
CA SER A 84 -18.93 -5.41 12.76
C SER A 84 -18.31 -5.51 14.16
N GLY A 85 -17.83 -6.71 14.51
CA GLY A 85 -17.10 -6.95 15.75
C GLY A 85 -17.92 -6.69 17.03
N PRO A 86 -17.27 -6.25 18.12
CA PRO A 86 -17.95 -6.00 19.39
C PRO A 86 -19.06 -4.95 19.32
N ALA A 87 -18.90 -3.94 18.46
CA ALA A 87 -19.93 -2.92 18.25
C ALA A 87 -21.24 -3.55 17.74
N MET A 88 -21.16 -4.48 16.77
CA MET A 88 -22.34 -5.17 16.23
C MET A 88 -23.04 -6.04 17.29
N LEU A 89 -22.26 -6.70 18.16
CA LEU A 89 -22.80 -7.53 19.24
C LEU A 89 -23.60 -6.70 20.25
N VAL A 90 -23.01 -5.61 20.73
CA VAL A 90 -23.68 -4.69 21.66
C VAL A 90 -24.94 -4.12 21.00
N ARG A 91 -24.81 -3.67 19.76
CA ARG A 91 -25.92 -3.05 19.03
C ARG A 91 -27.09 -3.99 18.80
N THR A 92 -26.80 -5.25 18.47
CA THR A 92 -27.82 -6.28 18.32
C THR A 92 -28.55 -6.54 19.64
N SER A 93 -27.82 -6.59 20.76
CA SER A 93 -28.42 -6.74 22.09
C SER A 93 -29.31 -5.55 22.47
N GLU A 94 -28.86 -4.32 22.24
CA GLU A 94 -29.65 -3.11 22.49
C GLU A 94 -30.96 -3.11 21.72
N LEU A 95 -30.90 -3.38 20.42
CA LEU A 95 -32.08 -3.39 19.55
C LEU A 95 -33.02 -4.55 19.90
N ALA A 96 -32.49 -5.71 20.29
CA ALA A 96 -33.32 -6.84 20.76
C ALA A 96 -34.10 -6.48 22.04
N ILE A 97 -33.46 -5.79 23.00
CA ILE A 97 -34.13 -5.30 24.21
C ILE A 97 -35.18 -4.23 23.83
N ALA A 98 -34.84 -3.31 22.94
CA ALA A 98 -35.75 -2.26 22.48
C ALA A 98 -36.98 -2.82 21.75
N ALA A 99 -36.82 -3.90 20.99
CA ALA A 99 -37.92 -4.59 20.32
C ALA A 99 -38.92 -5.19 21.32
N LYS A 100 -38.47 -5.61 22.51
CA LYS A 100 -39.32 -6.18 23.57
C LYS A 100 -39.93 -5.13 24.48
N THR A 101 -39.16 -4.10 24.82
CA THR A 101 -39.58 -3.08 25.79
C THR A 101 -40.27 -1.89 25.13
N GLY A 102 -40.14 -1.76 23.81
CA GLY A 102 -40.59 -0.61 23.03
C GLY A 102 -39.72 0.65 23.23
N LYS A 103 -38.72 0.59 24.11
CA LYS A 103 -37.88 1.73 24.52
C LYS A 103 -36.45 1.52 24.05
N LEU A 104 -35.89 2.54 23.41
CA LEU A 104 -34.49 2.62 23.04
C LEU A 104 -33.84 3.77 23.82
N ASP A 105 -32.55 3.68 24.14
CA ASP A 105 -31.84 4.76 24.83
C ASP A 105 -31.91 6.05 23.98
N PRO A 106 -32.32 7.20 24.53
CA PRO A 106 -32.38 8.46 23.79
C PRO A 106 -31.03 8.91 23.22
N LYS A 107 -29.91 8.40 23.72
CA LYS A 107 -28.54 8.67 23.23
C LYS A 107 -28.14 7.84 22.01
N THR A 108 -29.02 6.99 21.50
CA THR A 108 -28.75 6.17 20.30
C THR A 108 -28.87 6.93 18.98
N THR A 109 -29.31 8.19 19.01
CA THR A 109 -29.33 9.08 17.85
C THR A 109 -27.96 9.71 17.66
N ILE A 110 -27.35 9.46 16.51
CA ILE A 110 -26.04 10.01 16.14
C ILE A 110 -26.26 11.34 15.39
N PRO A 111 -25.60 12.44 15.78
CA PRO A 111 -25.64 13.69 15.04
C PRO A 111 -25.22 13.51 13.57
N ARG A 112 -25.77 14.32 12.68
CA ARG A 112 -25.40 14.26 11.25
C ARG A 112 -24.30 15.25 10.90
N GLU A 113 -24.13 16.25 11.74
CA GLU A 113 -23.03 17.20 11.73
C GLU A 113 -21.71 16.45 11.92
N VAL A 114 -20.65 16.97 11.29
CA VAL A 114 -19.32 16.38 11.37
C VAL A 114 -18.45 17.27 12.22
N ALA A 115 -17.84 16.71 13.25
CA ALA A 115 -16.79 17.35 14.01
C ALA A 115 -15.44 17.25 13.28
N GLN A 116 -15.11 16.07 12.73
CA GLN A 116 -13.85 15.83 12.06
C GLN A 116 -13.95 14.68 11.04
N THR A 117 -13.27 14.84 9.90
CA THR A 117 -13.07 13.76 8.91
C THR A 117 -11.57 13.62 8.61
N ILE A 118 -11.09 12.39 8.63
CA ILE A 118 -9.71 12.00 8.34
C ILE A 118 -9.73 11.15 7.07
N VAL A 119 -9.15 11.67 5.98
CA VAL A 119 -9.04 10.97 4.70
C VAL A 119 -7.57 10.66 4.41
N PRO A 120 -7.19 9.39 4.21
CA PRO A 120 -5.81 9.03 3.93
C PRO A 120 -5.41 9.48 2.52
N THR A 121 -4.20 10.03 2.42
CA THR A 121 -3.59 10.43 1.15
C THR A 121 -2.62 9.39 0.60
N ASN A 122 -2.11 8.49 1.44
CA ASN A 122 -1.15 7.47 1.02
C ASN A 122 -1.77 6.41 0.10
N ALA A 123 -0.97 5.81 -0.78
CA ALA A 123 -1.42 4.76 -1.69
C ALA A 123 -1.40 3.33 -1.08
N ASN A 124 -0.74 3.13 0.05
CA ASN A 124 -0.53 1.80 0.66
C ASN A 124 -1.79 1.25 1.36
N TRP A 125 -2.00 -0.07 1.27
CA TRP A 125 -3.03 -0.77 2.03
C TRP A 125 -2.49 -1.31 3.37
N PRO A 126 -3.32 -1.39 4.43
CA PRO A 126 -4.72 -0.96 4.52
C PRO A 126 -4.92 0.56 4.71
N ARG A 127 -6.11 1.07 4.37
CA ARG A 127 -6.50 2.49 4.53
C ARG A 127 -7.81 2.64 5.28
N ASP A 128 -7.81 3.53 6.27
CA ASP A 128 -8.99 3.81 7.07
C ASP A 128 -9.49 5.24 6.79
N LEU A 129 -10.78 5.33 6.46
CA LEU A 129 -11.53 6.57 6.41
C LEU A 129 -12.27 6.71 7.74
N MET A 130 -12.04 7.81 8.46
CA MET A 130 -12.69 8.04 9.76
C MET A 130 -13.45 9.35 9.76
N THR A 131 -14.69 9.32 10.22
CA THR A 131 -15.49 10.52 10.49
C THR A 131 -16.06 10.46 11.90
N ILE A 132 -15.91 11.57 12.61
CA ILE A 132 -16.43 11.82 13.95
C ILE A 132 -17.57 12.83 13.81
N THR A 133 -18.74 12.46 14.31
CA THR A 133 -19.96 13.27 14.34
C THR A 133 -20.26 13.76 15.73
#